data_AF-A0A933KC54-F1
#
_entry.id   AF-A0A933KC54-F1
#
_cell.length_a   1.000
_cell.length_b   1.000
_cell.length_c   1.000
_cell.angle_alpha   90.00
_cell.angle_beta   90.00
_cell.angle_gamma   90.00
#
_symmetry.space_group_name_H-M   'P 1'
#
loop_
_entity.id
_entity.type
_entity.pdbx_description
1 polymer ?
#
loop_
_entity_poly.entity_id
_entity_poly.type
_entity_poly.pdbx_seq_one_letter_code
_entity_poly.pdbx_strand_id
1 'polypeptide(L)'
;MKPLKRLWAKLTGKPDPDDPRQIFEATLADFREKYRKSRDLVAGVLRQRDQVRAALDQKRAELEGVQTQARQAVQSGDDATALRFLEREPMLERTVADLGRRYEMLEREAARAREVLLELDAEVDRLERDRDRAAYLDQTADAHASLRSMVRDLESGTASPAVDRARSSLEHSALTQSIAHDLDEADRRDSSSTAPTSAQERLKALKGRLEK
;
A
#
# COMPACT_ATOMS: atom_id res chain seq x y z
N MET A 1 8.75 -33.04 19.23
CA MET A 1 8.89 -32.99 17.75
C MET A 1 9.21 -31.61 17.15
N LYS A 2 9.29 -30.51 17.93
CA LYS A 2 9.66 -29.16 17.42
C LYS A 2 11.12 -28.96 16.93
N PRO A 3 12.17 -29.71 17.35
CA PRO A 3 13.55 -29.35 16.98
C PRO A 3 13.95 -29.76 15.56
N LEU A 4 13.33 -30.81 15.00
CA LEU A 4 13.62 -31.30 13.65
C LEU A 4 13.05 -30.38 12.55
N LYS A 5 11.91 -29.73 12.83
CA LYS A 5 11.21 -28.84 11.87
C LYS A 5 11.99 -27.54 11.61
N ARG A 6 12.50 -26.92 12.67
CA ARG A 6 13.38 -25.73 12.58
C ARG A 6 14.69 -26.03 11.85
N LEU A 7 15.14 -27.29 11.90
CA LEU A 7 16.36 -27.72 11.21
C LEU A 7 16.15 -27.83 9.69
N TRP A 8 14.98 -28.29 9.24
CA TRP A 8 14.68 -28.45 7.81
C TRP A 8 14.59 -27.10 7.09
N ALA A 9 13.90 -26.11 7.67
CA ALA A 9 13.86 -24.74 7.15
C ALA A 9 15.26 -24.09 7.05
N LYS A 10 16.14 -24.38 8.02
CA LYS A 10 17.55 -23.96 8.00
C LYS A 10 18.40 -24.69 6.95
N LEU A 11 18.06 -25.94 6.61
CA LEU A 11 18.83 -26.76 5.68
C LEU A 11 18.45 -26.53 4.22
N THR A 12 17.17 -26.23 3.94
CA THR A 12 16.65 -26.14 2.57
C THR A 12 16.41 -24.70 2.10
N GLY A 13 16.34 -23.73 3.01
CA GLY A 13 16.01 -22.34 2.69
C GLY A 13 14.57 -22.15 2.17
N LYS A 14 13.71 -23.18 2.28
CA LYS A 14 12.32 -23.16 1.84
C LYS A 14 11.37 -23.11 3.05
N PRO A 15 10.21 -22.46 2.94
CA PRO A 15 9.22 -22.42 4.01
C PRO A 15 8.75 -23.85 4.35
N ASP A 16 8.53 -24.10 5.65
CA ASP A 16 7.92 -25.36 6.11
C ASP A 16 6.47 -25.43 5.58
N PRO A 17 6.11 -26.44 4.76
CA PRO A 17 4.77 -26.54 4.16
C PRO A 17 3.64 -26.73 5.19
N ASP A 18 3.97 -27.13 6.42
CA ASP A 18 3.02 -27.29 7.52
C ASP A 18 2.85 -26.02 8.38
N ASP A 19 3.58 -24.93 8.07
CA ASP A 19 3.50 -23.65 8.77
C ASP A 19 2.93 -22.56 7.84
N PRO A 20 1.62 -22.29 7.90
CA PRO A 20 0.97 -21.28 7.07
C PRO A 20 1.62 -19.90 7.17
N ARG A 21 2.19 -19.52 8.34
CA ARG A 21 2.81 -18.20 8.52
C ARG A 21 4.06 -18.07 7.64
N GLN A 22 4.90 -19.09 7.61
CA GLN A 22 6.12 -19.09 6.78
C GLN A 22 5.79 -19.07 5.28
N ILE A 23 4.70 -19.73 4.85
CA ILE A 23 4.24 -19.70 3.46
C ILE A 23 3.78 -18.29 3.06
N PHE A 24 2.99 -17.63 3.91
CA PHE A 24 2.56 -16.25 3.66
C PHE A 24 3.75 -15.29 3.66
N GLU A 25 4.69 -15.40 4.59
CA GLU A 25 5.88 -14.55 4.62
C GLU A 25 6.77 -14.72 3.39
N ALA A 26 7.00 -15.96 2.94
CA ALA A 26 7.78 -16.23 1.73
C ALA A 26 7.09 -15.66 0.48
N THR A 27 5.77 -15.85 0.36
CA THR A 27 4.99 -15.34 -0.75
C THR A 27 4.96 -13.81 -0.75
N LEU A 28 4.82 -13.19 0.44
CA LEU A 28 4.86 -11.73 0.60
C LEU A 28 6.21 -11.15 0.18
N ALA A 29 7.31 -11.82 0.53
CA ALA A 29 8.65 -11.42 0.09
C ALA A 29 8.77 -11.44 -1.43
N ASP A 30 8.27 -12.49 -2.09
CA ASP A 30 8.28 -12.58 -3.56
C ASP A 30 7.44 -11.47 -4.21
N PHE A 31 6.24 -11.20 -3.69
CA PHE A 31 5.37 -10.14 -4.23
C PHE A 31 5.93 -8.73 -3.99
N ARG A 32 6.54 -8.47 -2.83
CA ARG A 32 7.24 -7.21 -2.55
C ARG A 32 8.43 -7.02 -3.49
N GLU A 33 9.18 -8.06 -3.79
CA GLU A 33 10.29 -7.98 -4.74
C GLU A 33 9.79 -7.74 -6.17
N LYS A 34 8.72 -8.43 -6.59
CA LYS A 34 8.05 -8.15 -7.88
C LYS A 34 7.56 -6.71 -7.96
N TYR A 35 6.91 -6.21 -6.91
CA TYR A 35 6.45 -4.82 -6.82
C TYR A 35 7.61 -3.83 -7.00
N ARG A 36 8.72 -4.03 -6.30
CA ARG A 36 9.90 -3.17 -6.42
C ARG A 36 10.45 -3.15 -7.85
N LYS A 37 10.62 -4.32 -8.47
CA LYS A 37 11.09 -4.42 -9.87
C LYS A 37 10.11 -3.75 -10.84
N SER A 38 8.82 -4.00 -10.69
CA SER A 38 7.77 -3.39 -11.51
C SER A 38 7.77 -1.88 -11.36
N ARG A 39 7.94 -1.34 -10.14
CA ARG A 39 8.04 0.10 -9.90
C ARG A 39 9.23 0.73 -10.65
N ASP A 40 10.38 0.07 -10.62
CA ASP A 40 11.58 0.58 -11.29
C ASP A 40 11.43 0.53 -12.82
N LEU A 41 10.78 -0.51 -13.35
CA LEU A 41 10.42 -0.62 -14.77
C LEU A 41 9.42 0.47 -15.19
N VAL A 42 8.34 0.68 -14.42
CA VAL A 42 7.37 1.75 -14.63
C VAL A 42 8.07 3.11 -14.68
N ALA A 43 8.98 3.37 -13.73
CA ALA A 43 9.76 4.59 -13.71
C ALA A 43 10.65 4.72 -14.96
N GLY A 44 11.22 3.62 -15.46
CA GLY A 44 11.97 3.57 -16.72
C GLY A 44 11.12 3.97 -17.92
N VAL A 45 9.95 3.35 -18.10
CA VAL A 45 9.03 3.64 -19.21
C VAL A 45 8.56 5.10 -19.16
N LEU A 46 8.23 5.61 -17.97
CA LEU A 46 7.84 7.01 -17.80
C LEU A 46 8.95 7.99 -18.17
N ARG A 47 10.18 7.74 -17.75
CA ARG A 47 11.33 8.58 -18.15
C ARG A 47 11.52 8.57 -19.66
N GLN A 48 11.46 7.40 -20.30
CA GLN A 48 11.63 7.27 -21.74
C GLN A 48 10.50 8.00 -22.49
N ARG A 49 9.27 7.85 -22.03
CA ARG A 49 8.09 8.55 -22.56
C ARG A 49 8.26 10.07 -22.48
N ASP A 50 8.71 10.59 -21.34
CA ASP A 50 8.91 12.03 -21.15
C ASP A 50 10.06 12.56 -22.02
N GLN A 51 11.12 11.78 -22.20
CA GLN A 51 12.20 12.12 -23.15
C GLN A 51 11.71 12.16 -24.60
N VAL A 52 10.93 11.16 -25.03
CA VAL A 52 10.35 11.13 -26.38
C VAL A 52 9.36 12.28 -26.58
N ARG A 53 8.59 12.62 -25.55
CA ARG A 53 7.68 13.78 -25.56
C ARG A 53 8.45 15.08 -25.77
N ALA A 54 9.51 15.31 -24.99
CA ALA A 54 10.32 16.52 -25.13
C ALA A 54 10.94 16.63 -26.53
N ALA A 55 11.45 15.52 -27.08
CA ALA A 55 11.97 15.47 -28.44
C ALA A 55 10.88 15.73 -29.50
N LEU A 56 9.68 15.18 -29.30
CA LEU A 56 8.53 15.40 -30.17
C LEU A 56 8.12 16.88 -30.18
N ASP A 57 8.00 17.49 -29.00
CA ASP A 57 7.61 18.90 -28.85
C ASP A 57 8.65 19.82 -29.49
N GLN A 58 9.94 19.53 -29.30
CA GLN A 58 11.03 20.26 -29.98
C GLN A 58 10.92 20.14 -31.50
N LYS A 59 10.69 18.94 -32.04
CA LYS A 59 10.60 18.72 -33.49
C LYS A 59 9.35 19.32 -34.10
N ARG A 60 8.24 19.37 -33.35
CA ARG A 60 7.02 20.09 -33.76
C ARG A 60 7.27 21.59 -33.85
N ALA A 61 7.91 22.19 -32.84
CA ALA A 61 8.27 23.61 -32.89
C ALA A 61 9.23 23.93 -34.04
N GLU A 62 10.20 23.05 -34.31
CA GLU A 62 11.11 23.19 -35.46
C GLU A 62 10.35 23.12 -36.79
N LEU A 63 9.43 22.17 -36.95
CA LEU A 63 8.58 22.05 -38.14
C LEU A 63 7.71 23.30 -38.34
N GLU A 64 7.04 23.78 -37.30
CA GLU A 64 6.23 25.00 -37.36
C GLU A 64 7.07 26.24 -37.72
N GLY A 65 8.28 26.33 -37.18
CA GLY A 65 9.25 27.37 -37.53
C GLY A 65 9.63 27.32 -39.01
N VAL A 66 9.99 26.15 -39.52
CA VAL A 66 10.32 25.93 -40.95
C VAL A 66 9.13 26.29 -41.84
N GLN A 67 7.92 25.86 -41.50
CA GLN A 67 6.71 26.20 -42.26
C GLN A 67 6.44 27.70 -42.28
N THR A 68 6.66 28.38 -41.16
CA THR A 68 6.47 29.83 -41.06
C THR A 68 7.52 30.59 -41.87
N GLN A 69 8.78 30.17 -41.81
CA GLN A 69 9.87 30.75 -42.58
C GLN A 69 9.68 30.52 -44.08
N ALA A 70 9.24 29.33 -44.49
CA ALA A 70 8.89 29.03 -45.89
C ALA A 70 7.80 29.99 -46.39
N ARG A 71 6.71 30.17 -45.62
CA ARG A 71 5.62 31.10 -45.97
C ARG A 71 6.11 32.54 -46.10
N GLN A 72 6.96 33.00 -45.19
CA GLN A 72 7.52 34.36 -45.23
C GLN A 72 8.44 34.58 -46.43
N ALA A 73 9.29 33.59 -46.76
CA ALA A 73 10.17 33.64 -47.92
C ALA A 73 9.38 33.73 -49.22
N VAL A 74 8.32 32.92 -49.37
CA VAL A 74 7.39 32.99 -50.51
C VAL A 74 6.73 34.37 -50.62
N GLN A 75 6.22 34.92 -49.50
CA GLN A 75 5.60 36.25 -49.49
C GLN A 75 6.57 37.37 -49.86
N SER A 76 7.86 37.20 -49.57
CA SER A 76 8.92 38.17 -49.86
C SER A 76 9.52 38.00 -51.25
N GLY A 77 9.09 36.98 -52.02
CA GLY A 77 9.66 36.64 -53.33
C GLY A 77 11.07 36.02 -53.28
N ASP A 78 11.50 35.52 -52.12
CA ASP A 78 12.78 34.81 -51.95
C ASP A 78 12.58 33.31 -52.19
N ASP A 79 12.44 32.95 -53.45
CA ASP A 79 12.17 31.57 -53.89
C ASP A 79 13.29 30.60 -53.50
N ALA A 80 14.54 31.06 -53.48
CA ALA A 80 15.70 30.23 -53.13
C ALA A 80 15.65 29.81 -51.65
N THR A 81 15.33 30.75 -50.76
CA THR A 81 15.15 30.45 -49.34
C THR A 81 13.91 29.61 -49.10
N ALA A 82 12.79 29.89 -49.79
CA ALA A 82 11.57 29.10 -49.70
C ALA A 82 11.81 27.62 -50.08
N LEU A 83 12.48 27.36 -51.19
CA LEU A 83 12.85 26.01 -51.66
C LEU A 83 13.62 25.23 -50.59
N ARG A 84 14.64 25.84 -49.98
CA ARG A 84 15.45 25.18 -48.93
C ARG A 84 14.63 24.77 -47.71
N PHE A 85 13.65 25.59 -47.30
CA PHE A 85 12.77 25.24 -46.19
C PHE A 85 11.79 24.12 -46.56
N LEU A 86 11.19 24.20 -47.75
CA LEU A 86 10.28 23.18 -48.27
C LEU A 86 10.97 21.82 -48.50
N GLU A 87 12.25 21.80 -48.86
CA GLU A 87 13.03 20.56 -48.98
C GLU A 87 13.26 19.87 -47.62
N ARG A 88 13.39 20.65 -46.53
CA ARG A 88 13.62 20.12 -45.18
C ARG A 88 12.33 19.66 -44.51
N GLU A 89 11.20 20.29 -44.83
CA GLU A 89 9.91 20.05 -44.20
C GLU A 89 9.48 18.56 -44.18
N PRO A 90 9.51 17.79 -45.29
CA PRO A 90 9.09 16.40 -45.29
C PRO A 90 9.90 15.49 -44.35
N MET A 91 11.18 15.81 -44.14
CA MET A 91 12.03 15.07 -43.19
C MET A 91 11.59 15.33 -41.74
N LEU A 92 11.25 16.57 -41.42
CA LEU A 92 10.75 16.95 -40.10
C LEU A 92 9.36 16.37 -39.85
N GLU A 93 8.46 16.40 -40.83
CA GLU A 93 7.14 15.78 -40.74
C GLU A 93 7.23 14.28 -40.43
N ARG A 94 8.10 13.55 -41.15
CA ARG A 94 8.35 12.12 -40.88
C ARG A 94 8.89 11.90 -39.48
N THR A 95 9.82 12.74 -39.03
CA THR A 95 10.39 12.64 -37.69
C THR A 95 9.34 12.89 -36.60
N VAL A 96 8.49 13.91 -36.77
CA VAL A 96 7.37 14.21 -35.86
C VAL A 96 6.38 13.05 -35.84
N ALA A 97 6.03 12.49 -37.00
CA ALA A 97 5.12 11.35 -37.09
C ALA A 97 5.69 10.11 -36.38
N ASP A 98 6.97 9.81 -36.59
CA ASP A 98 7.66 8.67 -35.97
C ASP A 98 7.75 8.82 -34.44
N LEU A 99 8.15 9.99 -33.96
CA LEU A 99 8.19 10.31 -32.53
C LEU A 99 6.79 10.30 -31.92
N GLY A 100 5.78 10.77 -32.63
CA GLY A 100 4.37 10.70 -32.21
C GLY A 100 3.91 9.26 -31.98
N ARG A 101 4.15 8.36 -32.95
CA ARG A 101 3.79 6.94 -32.80
C ARG A 101 4.55 6.28 -31.64
N ARG A 102 5.83 6.59 -31.46
CA ARG A 102 6.64 6.10 -30.33
C ARG A 102 6.11 6.61 -28.99
N TYR A 103 5.74 7.88 -28.91
CA TYR A 103 5.16 8.47 -27.71
C TYR A 103 3.85 7.78 -27.32
N GLU A 104 2.93 7.61 -28.27
CA GLU A 104 1.66 6.92 -28.03
C GLU A 104 1.83 5.47 -27.56
N MET A 105 2.81 4.76 -28.14
CA MET A 105 3.15 3.41 -27.69
C MET A 105 3.62 3.41 -26.24
N LEU A 106 4.54 4.31 -25.88
CA LEU A 106 5.06 4.44 -24.52
C LEU A 106 4.01 4.92 -23.52
N GLU A 107 3.06 5.76 -23.94
CA GLU A 107 1.89 6.15 -23.11
C GLU A 107 1.03 4.93 -22.77
N ARG A 108 0.71 4.09 -23.77
CA ARG A 108 -0.05 2.85 -23.53
C ARG A 108 0.71 1.85 -22.65
N GLU A 109 2.02 1.72 -22.87
CA GLU A 109 2.88 0.88 -22.04
C GLU A 109 2.95 1.38 -20.60
N ALA A 110 3.12 2.70 -20.40
CA ALA A 110 3.12 3.32 -19.09
C ALA A 110 1.78 3.12 -18.35
N ALA A 111 0.64 3.23 -19.05
CA ALA A 111 -0.67 3.00 -18.47
C ALA A 111 -0.82 1.55 -17.97
N ARG A 112 -0.52 0.57 -18.82
CA ARG A 112 -0.55 -0.85 -18.45
C ARG A 112 0.39 -1.18 -17.30
N ALA A 113 1.61 -0.63 -17.33
CA ALA A 113 2.59 -0.87 -16.28
C ALA A 113 2.13 -0.30 -14.93
N ARG A 114 1.40 0.83 -14.93
CA ARG A 114 0.78 1.39 -13.72
C ARG A 114 -0.36 0.52 -13.21
N GLU A 115 -1.20 -0.02 -14.08
CA GLU A 115 -2.27 -0.96 -13.70
C GLU A 115 -1.68 -2.19 -12.99
N VAL A 116 -0.66 -2.81 -13.59
CA VAL A 116 0.05 -3.96 -12.99
C VAL A 116 0.66 -3.60 -11.63
N LEU A 117 1.21 -2.39 -11.48
CA LEU A 117 1.79 -1.96 -10.21
C LEU A 117 0.72 -1.81 -9.11
N LEU A 118 -0.47 -1.30 -9.46
CA LEU A 118 -1.60 -1.19 -8.54
C LEU A 118 -2.15 -2.57 -8.15
N GLU A 119 -2.22 -3.51 -9.08
CA GLU A 119 -2.61 -4.89 -8.80
C GLU A 119 -1.65 -5.58 -7.84
N LEU A 120 -0.33 -5.39 -8.05
CA LEU A 120 0.69 -5.93 -7.14
C LEU A 120 0.61 -5.30 -5.74
N ASP A 121 0.32 -4.01 -5.64
CA ASP A 121 0.12 -3.31 -4.36
C ASP A 121 -1.07 -3.91 -3.60
N ALA A 122 -2.21 -4.04 -4.29
CA ALA A 122 -3.43 -4.60 -3.71
C ALA A 122 -3.26 -6.06 -3.26
N GLU A 123 -2.49 -6.85 -4.00
CA GLU A 123 -2.19 -8.24 -3.64
C GLU A 123 -1.24 -8.32 -2.43
N VAL A 124 -0.25 -7.43 -2.33
CA VAL A 124 0.60 -7.30 -1.12
C VAL A 124 -0.27 -6.99 0.09
N ASP A 125 -1.17 -6.01 0.01
CA ASP A 125 -2.08 -5.65 1.11
C ASP A 125 -3.02 -6.79 1.50
N ARG A 126 -3.49 -7.57 0.52
CA ARG A 126 -4.31 -8.76 0.77
C ARG A 126 -3.51 -9.82 1.52
N LEU A 127 -2.31 -10.15 1.04
CA LEU A 127 -1.43 -11.15 1.65
C LEU A 127 -1.00 -10.76 3.07
N GLU A 128 -0.79 -9.46 3.36
CA GLU A 128 -0.51 -8.98 4.71
C GLU A 128 -1.68 -9.24 5.67
N ARG A 129 -2.92 -8.95 5.23
CA ARG A 129 -4.13 -9.23 6.03
C ARG A 129 -4.34 -10.72 6.26
N ASP A 130 -4.13 -11.54 5.22
CA ASP A 130 -4.27 -12.99 5.32
C ASP A 130 -3.21 -13.61 6.24
N ARG A 131 -1.97 -13.10 6.20
CA ARG A 131 -0.90 -13.45 7.15
C ARG A 131 -1.32 -13.13 8.58
N ASP A 132 -1.81 -11.92 8.84
CA ASP A 132 -2.19 -11.49 10.19
C ASP A 132 -3.35 -12.32 10.74
N ARG A 133 -4.32 -12.64 9.88
CA ARG A 133 -5.41 -13.57 10.21
C ARG A 133 -4.90 -14.97 10.53
N ALA A 134 -3.98 -15.50 9.72
CA ALA A 134 -3.37 -16.81 9.97
C ALA A 134 -2.58 -16.82 11.28
N ALA A 135 -1.86 -15.73 11.58
CA ALA A 135 -1.12 -15.58 12.81
C ALA A 135 -2.04 -15.57 14.05
N TYR A 136 -3.16 -14.84 13.98
CA TYR A 136 -4.18 -14.83 15.01
C TYR A 136 -4.83 -16.21 15.21
N LEU A 137 -5.24 -16.87 14.12
CA LEU A 137 -5.86 -18.20 14.18
C LEU A 137 -4.92 -19.24 14.81
N ASP A 138 -3.65 -19.21 14.44
CA ASP A 138 -2.64 -20.11 15.01
C ASP A 138 -2.42 -19.85 16.52
N GLN A 139 -2.38 -18.58 16.97
CA GLN A 139 -2.34 -18.26 18.41
C GLN A 139 -3.58 -18.78 19.15
N THR A 140 -4.77 -18.62 18.56
CA THR A 140 -6.00 -19.14 19.17
C THR A 140 -6.06 -20.67 19.18
N ALA A 141 -5.57 -21.35 18.14
CA ALA A 141 -5.50 -22.80 18.08
C ALA A 141 -4.53 -23.36 19.14
N ASP A 142 -3.38 -22.72 19.31
CA ASP A 142 -2.42 -23.01 20.39
C ASP A 142 -3.04 -22.76 21.77
N ALA A 143 -3.77 -21.65 21.96
CA ALA A 143 -4.48 -21.35 23.20
C ALA A 143 -5.55 -22.40 23.53
N HIS A 144 -6.35 -22.82 22.54
CA HIS A 144 -7.35 -23.87 22.69
C HIS A 144 -6.75 -25.26 22.90
N ALA A 145 -5.59 -25.55 22.31
CA ALA A 145 -4.85 -26.79 22.55
C ALA A 145 -4.25 -26.81 23.96
N SER A 146 -3.68 -25.69 24.41
CA SER A 146 -3.16 -25.54 25.77
C SER A 146 -4.26 -25.63 26.82
N LEU A 147 -5.41 -25.01 26.58
CA LEU A 147 -6.59 -25.14 27.44
C LEU A 147 -7.08 -26.59 27.52
N ARG A 148 -7.17 -27.29 26.37
CA ARG A 148 -7.52 -28.72 26.34
C ARG A 148 -6.50 -29.61 27.07
N SER A 149 -5.21 -29.29 27.00
CA SER A 149 -4.20 -30.04 27.77
C SER A 149 -4.36 -29.79 29.26
N MET A 150 -4.57 -28.55 29.68
CA MET A 150 -4.81 -28.19 31.08
C MET A 150 -6.08 -28.87 31.62
N VAL A 151 -7.16 -28.93 30.83
CA VAL A 151 -8.41 -29.64 31.18
C VAL A 151 -8.17 -31.15 31.28
N ARG A 152 -7.43 -31.75 30.33
CA ARG A 152 -7.07 -33.18 30.39
C ARG A 152 -6.17 -33.50 31.60
N ASP A 153 -5.26 -32.60 31.95
CA ASP A 153 -4.40 -32.73 33.12
C ASP A 153 -5.23 -32.63 34.42
N LEU A 154 -6.23 -31.74 34.46
CA LEU A 154 -7.24 -31.66 35.54
C LEU A 154 -8.09 -32.94 35.67
N GLU A 155 -8.55 -33.50 34.54
CA GLU A 155 -9.37 -34.73 34.49
C GLU A 155 -8.58 -35.99 34.89
N SER A 156 -7.26 -36.00 34.69
CA SER A 156 -6.39 -37.14 35.02
C SER A 156 -6.09 -37.33 36.52
N GLY A 157 -6.63 -36.47 37.39
CA GLY A 157 -6.61 -36.64 38.84
C GLY A 157 -5.25 -36.44 39.52
N THR A 158 -4.24 -35.94 38.81
CA THR A 158 -2.96 -35.55 39.42
C THR A 158 -3.01 -34.07 39.82
N ALA A 159 -3.61 -33.78 40.97
CA ALA A 159 -3.62 -32.44 41.56
C ALA A 159 -2.18 -32.01 41.90
N SER A 160 -1.52 -31.38 40.94
CA SER A 160 -0.14 -30.87 41.00
C SER A 160 -0.16 -29.35 41.23
N PRO A 161 0.86 -28.73 41.85
CA PRO A 161 1.03 -27.27 42.03
C PRO A 161 0.97 -26.41 40.75
N ALA A 162 0.75 -27.03 39.59
CA ALA A 162 0.35 -26.38 38.35
C ALA A 162 -1.12 -25.92 38.35
N VAL A 163 -2.02 -26.61 39.05
CA VAL A 163 -3.43 -26.23 39.23
C VAL A 163 -3.57 -24.95 40.04
N ASP A 164 -2.76 -24.79 41.10
CA ASP A 164 -2.76 -23.56 41.91
C ASP A 164 -2.18 -22.38 41.12
N ARG A 165 -1.15 -22.60 40.30
CA ARG A 165 -0.62 -21.57 39.39
C ARG A 165 -1.59 -21.20 38.26
N ALA A 166 -2.36 -22.16 37.74
CA ALA A 166 -3.41 -21.89 36.76
C ALA A 166 -4.59 -21.13 37.39
N ARG A 167 -4.98 -21.46 38.63
CA ARG A 167 -5.96 -20.69 39.42
C ARG A 167 -5.48 -19.26 39.67
N SER A 168 -4.25 -19.07 40.14
CA SER A 168 -3.69 -17.73 40.35
C SER A 168 -3.54 -16.95 39.04
N SER A 169 -3.21 -17.59 37.91
CA SER A 169 -3.14 -16.93 36.59
C SER A 169 -4.52 -16.55 36.05
N LEU A 170 -5.54 -17.39 36.26
CA LEU A 170 -6.95 -17.08 35.94
C LEU A 170 -7.53 -16.00 36.84
N GLU A 171 -7.21 -16.01 38.14
CA GLU A 171 -7.57 -14.93 39.06
C GLU A 171 -6.87 -13.62 38.66
N HIS A 172 -5.58 -13.66 38.31
CA HIS A 172 -4.87 -12.47 37.84
C HIS A 172 -5.39 -11.97 36.48
N SER A 173 -5.76 -12.88 35.57
CA SER A 173 -6.39 -12.57 34.28
C SER A 173 -7.78 -11.98 34.46
N ALA A 174 -8.64 -12.59 35.27
CA ALA A 174 -9.99 -12.10 35.57
C ALA A 174 -9.96 -10.78 36.35
N LEU A 175 -9.00 -10.59 37.26
CA LEU A 175 -8.74 -9.31 37.92
C LEU A 175 -8.23 -8.27 36.93
N THR A 176 -7.38 -8.63 35.96
CA THR A 176 -6.88 -7.69 34.93
C THR A 176 -8.00 -7.31 33.96
N GLN A 177 -8.90 -8.23 33.63
CA GLN A 177 -10.07 -7.98 32.79
C GLN A 177 -11.15 -7.19 33.52
N SER A 178 -11.36 -7.43 34.81
CA SER A 178 -12.22 -6.61 35.68
C SER A 178 -11.63 -5.21 35.84
N ILE A 179 -10.33 -5.07 36.09
CA ILE A 179 -9.67 -3.77 36.19
C ILE A 179 -9.73 -3.03 34.84
N ALA A 180 -9.52 -3.72 33.71
CA ALA A 180 -9.68 -3.12 32.39
C ALA A 180 -11.14 -2.68 32.13
N HIS A 181 -12.12 -3.50 32.53
CA HIS A 181 -13.55 -3.17 32.45
C HIS A 181 -13.92 -2.01 33.39
N ASP A 182 -13.40 -1.99 34.62
CA ASP A 182 -13.67 -0.98 35.63
C ASP A 182 -12.99 0.35 35.29
N LEU A 183 -11.81 0.32 34.67
CA LEU A 183 -11.15 1.51 34.10
C LEU A 183 -11.91 2.03 32.88
N ASP A 184 -12.40 1.15 32.01
CA ASP A 184 -13.19 1.50 30.83
C ASP A 184 -14.62 1.97 31.22
N GLU A 185 -15.17 1.52 32.35
CA GLU A 185 -16.40 2.02 32.96
C GLU A 185 -16.18 3.33 33.74
N ALA A 186 -15.02 3.51 34.37
CA ALA A 186 -14.63 4.79 34.97
C ALA A 186 -14.42 5.88 33.91
N ASP A 187 -13.77 5.54 32.78
CA ASP A 187 -13.56 6.46 31.65
C ASP A 187 -14.89 6.80 30.94
N ARG A 188 -15.84 5.85 30.86
CA ARG A 188 -17.22 6.12 30.41
C ARG A 188 -18.06 6.94 31.39
N ARG A 189 -17.82 6.82 32.70
CA ARG A 189 -18.47 7.65 33.73
C ARG A 189 -17.93 9.08 33.73
N ASP A 190 -16.65 9.26 33.45
CA ASP A 190 -16.04 10.60 33.31
C ASP A 190 -16.51 11.30 32.02
N SER A 191 -16.68 10.55 30.93
CA SER A 191 -17.16 11.08 29.64
C SER A 191 -18.70 11.24 29.51
N SER A 192 -19.49 10.68 30.43
CA SER A 192 -20.95 10.92 30.51
C SER A 192 -21.36 12.09 31.42
N SER A 193 -20.41 12.79 32.02
CA SER A 193 -20.63 14.12 32.63
C SER A 193 -20.26 15.24 31.65
N THR A 194 -20.98 15.36 30.53
CA THR A 194 -20.92 16.57 29.70
C THR A 194 -22.03 17.54 30.11
N ALA A 195 -21.63 18.57 30.87
CA ALA A 195 -22.36 19.83 30.91
C ALA A 195 -22.45 20.42 29.49
N PRO A 196 -23.56 21.12 29.14
CA PRO A 196 -23.82 21.59 27.77
C PRO A 196 -22.75 22.57 27.28
N THR A 197 -22.14 22.24 26.14
CA THR A 197 -21.13 23.08 25.46
C THR A 197 -21.67 23.57 24.11
N SER A 198 -22.73 24.36 24.16
CA SER A 198 -23.03 25.30 23.07
C SER A 198 -22.86 26.73 23.57
N ALA A 199 -22.19 27.57 22.79
CA ALA A 199 -21.98 28.98 23.14
C ALA A 199 -23.30 29.75 23.33
N GLN A 200 -24.39 29.28 22.70
CA GLN A 200 -25.75 29.83 22.83
C GLN A 200 -26.37 29.52 24.21
N GLU A 201 -26.15 28.34 24.78
CA GLU A 201 -26.62 27.99 26.13
C GLU A 201 -25.84 28.74 27.22
N ARG A 202 -24.52 28.92 27.02
CA ARG A 202 -23.70 29.78 27.89
C ARG A 202 -24.17 31.24 27.87
N LEU A 203 -24.56 31.78 26.70
CA LEU A 203 -25.08 33.15 26.59
C LEU A 203 -26.47 33.32 27.26
N LYS A 204 -27.35 32.31 27.14
CA LYS A 204 -28.68 32.31 27.75
C LYS A 204 -28.60 32.23 29.28
N ALA A 205 -27.69 31.41 29.80
CA ALA A 205 -27.42 31.31 31.24
C ALA A 205 -26.80 32.59 31.81
N LEU A 206 -25.97 33.30 31.04
CA LEU A 206 -25.36 34.57 31.48
C LEU A 206 -26.38 35.71 31.54
N LYS A 207 -27.30 35.79 30.55
CA LYS A 207 -28.40 36.77 30.55
C LYS A 207 -29.40 36.56 31.70
N GLY A 208 -29.78 35.31 31.97
CA GLY A 208 -30.67 34.99 33.11
C GLY A 208 -30.08 35.28 34.49
N ARG A 209 -28.75 35.45 34.59
CA ARG A 209 -28.06 35.81 35.85
C ARG A 209 -27.95 37.32 36.08
N LEU A 210 -28.17 38.14 35.05
CA LEU A 210 -28.10 39.61 35.12
C LEU A 210 -29.48 40.28 35.29
N GLU A 211 -30.58 39.54 35.11
CA GLU A 211 -31.95 40.04 35.25
C GLU A 211 -32.61 39.68 36.61
N LYS A 212 -31.82 39.52 37.68
CA LYS A 212 -32.33 39.53 39.06
C LYS A 212 -31.88 40.79 39.78
#